data_AF-A0A3M7SGX1-F1
#
_entry.id   AF-A0A3M7SGX1-F1
#
_cell.length_a   1.000
_cell.length_b   1.000
_cell.length_c   1.000
_cell.angle_alpha   90.00
_cell.angle_beta   90.00
_cell.angle_gamma   90.00
#
_symmetry.space_group_name_H-M   'P 1'
#
loop_
_entity.id
_entity.type
_entity.pdbx_description
1 polymer ?
#
loop_
_entity_poly.entity_id
_entity_poly.type
_entity_poly.pdbx_seq_one_letter_code
_entity_poly.pdbx_strand_id
1 'polypeptide(L)'
;MTKSIDLPNIPKLNIRSRSSSREKPATLFVTNAIVRTNSNNKLAHSNESNPSTSTTASSGSYSTSSSFTDSGSHLDANNNSCHINHDLFPKLKETEKFSTPTETRRINATSIKYGELVILGYNGSIPNSNSPRRKSKFVLKRRDLPNGVKPASQHFVQSSQEADNLIQKNPNHSVTYTLSRNQTVVVQYTSDDKTDMFQIGRSSESAIDFIVLDTQVPQVTNCSLKMSNQHQQSTISRFSCRIIVDREYPYTARIYAAGFDASKRIFLGEKATKWTNDKNELDGVTTNGVLIMHPSNGYTAAESKSSEWMEVSVGGAVFSLSETRLAPMLSKSGQASNTNKSNILRDGTLIDLCGATLLWRSIEGLQRTPTKHYLDMNLEYLNHLRPQCPVGLKTLVFASNASHDSNQYEMNSSNSSLNSSDRIPMVYLKCGHVHGNHDWGIKKDNERECPLCRKVGPYVQLVMGVESSLYTDTDMNSANLFKAYAFRPCGHMASEKTCKYWSRIMVPQGTAQGLSSICPFCAVTLCKEQPCVKLIFQEGV
;
A
#
# COMPACT_ATOMS: atom_id res chain seq x y z
N MET A 1 -72.84 35.20 12.53
CA MET A 1 -72.97 34.73 11.13
C MET A 1 -71.67 34.05 10.76
N THR A 2 -71.66 32.74 10.94
CA THR A 2 -70.59 31.77 10.66
C THR A 2 -71.17 30.78 9.64
N LYS A 3 -70.42 30.42 8.60
CA LYS A 3 -70.74 29.27 7.74
C LYS A 3 -69.48 28.45 7.47
N SER A 4 -69.50 27.24 8.01
CA SER A 4 -68.70 26.07 7.64
C SER A 4 -69.08 25.56 6.26
N ILE A 5 -68.11 24.92 5.58
CA ILE A 5 -68.37 23.81 4.66
C ILE A 5 -67.33 22.71 4.95
N ASP A 6 -67.84 21.50 5.10
CA ASP A 6 -67.19 20.27 5.57
C ASP A 6 -66.33 19.55 4.51
N LEU A 7 -65.31 18.83 4.98
CA LEU A 7 -64.57 17.79 4.25
C LEU A 7 -64.83 16.41 4.90
N PRO A 8 -65.04 15.33 4.13
CA PRO A 8 -65.45 14.04 4.68
C PRO A 8 -64.31 13.18 5.26
N ASN A 9 -64.67 12.42 6.30
CA ASN A 9 -63.92 11.45 7.07
C ASN A 9 -63.31 10.28 6.25
N ILE A 10 -62.07 9.91 6.56
CA ILE A 10 -61.47 8.61 6.23
C ILE A 10 -61.09 7.88 7.55
N PRO A 11 -61.49 6.60 7.73
CA PRO A 11 -61.45 5.91 9.02
C PRO A 11 -60.04 5.45 9.45
N LYS A 12 -59.77 5.59 10.76
CA LYS A 12 -58.60 5.05 11.47
C LYS A 12 -58.72 3.54 11.63
N LEU A 13 -57.78 2.79 11.04
CA LEU A 13 -57.61 1.36 11.29
C LEU A 13 -56.62 1.11 12.44
N ASN A 14 -57.17 0.54 13.51
CA ASN A 14 -56.48 0.01 14.67
C ASN A 14 -55.82 -1.33 14.29
N ILE A 15 -54.50 -1.47 14.43
CA ILE A 15 -53.84 -2.79 14.38
C ILE A 15 -53.09 -3.04 15.68
N ARG A 16 -53.59 -4.04 16.40
CA ARG A 16 -53.08 -4.61 17.64
C ARG A 16 -51.69 -5.22 17.44
N SER A 17 -50.84 -5.01 18.43
CA SER A 17 -49.62 -5.76 18.71
C SER A 17 -49.90 -7.25 18.96
N ARG A 18 -49.19 -8.14 18.25
CA ARG A 18 -49.01 -9.54 18.64
C ARG A 18 -47.55 -9.96 18.45
N SER A 19 -47.07 -10.66 19.46
CA SER A 19 -45.72 -11.19 19.69
C SER A 19 -45.43 -12.53 18.98
N SER A 20 -44.13 -12.85 18.91
CA SER A 20 -43.48 -14.09 18.42
C SER A 20 -43.45 -14.23 16.89
N SER A 21 -42.34 -14.59 16.23
CA SER A 21 -41.40 -15.67 16.54
C SER A 21 -40.05 -15.46 15.81
N ARG A 22 -39.01 -16.16 16.29
CA ARG A 22 -37.65 -16.21 15.72
C ARG A 22 -37.67 -16.94 14.37
N GLU A 23 -37.18 -16.29 13.32
CA GLU A 23 -36.77 -16.97 12.08
C GLU A 23 -35.28 -16.74 11.79
N LYS A 24 -34.60 -17.85 11.48
CA LYS A 24 -33.18 -17.95 11.15
C LYS A 24 -32.96 -17.53 9.68
N PRO A 25 -31.80 -16.95 9.31
CA PRO A 25 -31.52 -16.62 7.93
C PRO A 25 -31.23 -17.88 7.10
N ALA A 26 -31.86 -17.94 5.92
CA ALA A 26 -31.75 -19.02 4.95
C ALA A 26 -30.38 -19.05 4.26
N THR A 27 -29.76 -20.22 4.27
CA THR A 27 -28.54 -20.56 3.54
C THR A 27 -28.87 -20.74 2.05
N LEU A 28 -28.31 -19.91 1.18
CA LEU A 28 -28.43 -20.08 -0.27
C LEU A 28 -27.43 -21.14 -0.75
N PHE A 29 -27.94 -22.28 -1.19
CA PHE A 29 -27.17 -23.36 -1.82
C PHE A 29 -26.68 -22.92 -3.21
N VAL A 30 -25.37 -23.02 -3.43
CA VAL A 30 -24.77 -22.98 -4.78
C VAL A 30 -24.66 -24.42 -5.28
N THR A 31 -25.35 -24.71 -6.37
CA THR A 31 -25.29 -25.97 -7.11
C THR A 31 -23.97 -26.08 -7.86
N ASN A 32 -23.11 -27.02 -7.48
CA ASN A 32 -21.89 -27.36 -8.20
C ASN A 32 -22.22 -28.25 -9.40
N ALA A 33 -21.83 -27.78 -10.59
CA ALA A 33 -21.84 -28.56 -11.82
C ALA A 33 -20.67 -29.56 -11.83
N ILE A 34 -21.01 -30.81 -12.15
CA ILE A 34 -20.16 -31.98 -12.23
C ILE A 34 -19.25 -31.87 -13.47
N VAL A 35 -17.93 -31.97 -13.28
CA VAL A 35 -16.98 -32.29 -14.35
C VAL A 35 -16.39 -33.67 -14.05
N ARG A 36 -16.66 -34.62 -14.95
CA ARG A 36 -16.12 -35.98 -14.95
C ARG A 36 -14.63 -35.95 -15.27
N THR A 37 -13.81 -36.57 -14.43
CA THR A 37 -12.43 -36.94 -14.77
C THR A 37 -12.32 -38.45 -14.82
N ASN A 38 -11.97 -38.99 -15.99
CA ASN A 38 -11.68 -40.40 -16.20
C ASN A 38 -10.35 -40.78 -15.54
N SER A 39 -10.42 -41.86 -14.79
CA SER A 39 -9.35 -42.66 -14.22
C SER A 39 -8.45 -43.30 -15.28
N ASN A 40 -7.15 -43.39 -15.00
CA ASN A 40 -6.35 -44.56 -15.37
C ASN A 40 -5.28 -44.86 -14.31
N ASN A 41 -5.29 -46.12 -13.89
CA ASN A 41 -4.47 -46.76 -12.87
C ASN A 41 -2.98 -46.77 -13.20
N LYS A 42 -2.14 -46.77 -12.15
CA LYS A 42 -1.09 -47.79 -11.99
C LYS A 42 -0.64 -47.91 -10.52
N LEU A 43 -0.65 -49.17 -10.07
CA LEU A 43 -0.18 -49.68 -8.78
C LEU A 43 1.33 -49.44 -8.58
N ALA A 44 1.79 -49.34 -7.32
CA ALA A 44 2.64 -50.37 -6.70
C ALA A 44 3.21 -49.97 -5.32
N HIS A 45 3.06 -50.92 -4.40
CA HIS A 45 3.94 -51.32 -3.28
C HIS A 45 4.14 -50.44 -2.03
N SER A 46 3.42 -50.89 -1.00
CA SER A 46 3.78 -51.06 0.41
C SER A 46 5.28 -51.22 0.74
N ASN A 47 5.69 -50.64 1.88
CA ASN A 47 6.36 -51.38 2.95
C ASN A 47 6.27 -50.62 4.28
N GLU A 48 5.60 -51.25 5.24
CA GLU A 48 5.71 -50.99 6.67
C GLU A 48 6.96 -51.68 7.23
N SER A 49 7.67 -51.03 8.15
CA SER A 49 8.38 -51.72 9.23
C SER A 49 8.71 -50.79 10.40
N ASN A 50 7.91 -51.02 11.45
CA ASN A 50 8.04 -50.88 12.90
C ASN A 50 9.35 -50.46 13.62
N PRO A 51 9.22 -50.07 14.92
CA PRO A 51 10.13 -49.21 15.67
C PRO A 51 11.14 -49.99 16.54
N SER A 52 12.12 -49.28 17.09
CA SER A 52 12.91 -49.79 18.23
C SER A 52 13.21 -48.69 19.26
N THR A 53 12.99 -49.09 20.50
CA THR A 53 13.16 -48.44 21.80
C THR A 53 14.60 -48.51 22.32
N SER A 54 15.03 -47.50 23.09
CA SER A 54 15.82 -47.63 24.34
C SER A 54 16.24 -46.22 24.80
N THR A 55 15.69 -45.66 25.89
CA THR A 55 16.15 -45.72 27.28
C THR A 55 17.64 -45.47 27.49
N THR A 56 18.00 -44.33 28.11
CA THR A 56 18.72 -44.31 29.40
C THR A 56 18.76 -42.88 29.95
N ALA A 57 18.31 -42.76 31.21
CA ALA A 57 18.50 -41.60 32.05
C ALA A 57 19.90 -41.62 32.66
N SER A 58 20.51 -40.46 32.87
CA SER A 58 21.41 -40.27 34.00
C SER A 58 21.40 -38.81 34.47
N SER A 59 20.99 -38.70 35.71
CA SER A 59 21.03 -37.56 36.63
C SER A 59 22.47 -37.16 36.96
N GLY A 60 22.72 -35.85 37.07
CA GLY A 60 23.98 -35.31 37.55
C GLY A 60 23.79 -33.89 38.09
N SER A 61 23.28 -33.80 39.30
CA SER A 61 23.21 -32.61 40.14
C SER A 61 24.60 -32.18 40.63
N TYR A 62 24.96 -30.90 40.48
CA TYR A 62 25.86 -30.22 41.42
C TYR A 62 25.43 -28.77 41.62
N SER A 63 25.11 -28.50 42.88
CA SER A 63 24.88 -27.24 43.55
C SER A 63 26.14 -26.37 43.61
N THR A 64 25.98 -25.04 43.51
CA THR A 64 26.65 -24.08 44.43
C THR A 64 25.90 -22.75 44.36
N SER A 65 25.11 -22.50 45.40
CA SER A 65 24.48 -21.23 45.72
C SER A 65 25.32 -20.54 46.79
N SER A 66 25.81 -19.33 46.53
CA SER A 66 26.31 -18.43 47.56
C SER A 66 25.46 -17.16 47.57
N SER A 67 24.63 -17.08 48.61
CA SER A 67 23.85 -15.93 49.05
C SER A 67 24.74 -14.87 49.70
N PHE A 68 24.50 -13.60 49.39
CA PHE A 68 24.90 -12.45 50.20
C PHE A 68 23.67 -11.56 50.44
N THR A 69 23.29 -11.46 51.71
CA THR A 69 22.42 -10.42 52.31
C THR A 69 23.32 -9.25 52.71
N ASP A 70 23.05 -8.04 52.24
CA ASP A 70 22.24 -6.99 52.89
C ASP A 70 23.10 -6.02 53.72
N SER A 71 23.07 -4.74 53.34
CA SER A 71 23.12 -3.56 54.22
C SER A 71 23.05 -2.29 53.38
N GLY A 72 21.97 -1.54 53.57
CA GLY A 72 21.78 -0.23 52.96
C GLY A 72 22.60 0.88 53.62
N SER A 73 22.74 2.00 52.90
CA SER A 73 22.83 3.34 53.50
C SER A 73 22.53 4.42 52.45
N HIS A 74 22.12 5.56 52.99
CA HIS A 74 21.42 6.70 52.42
C HIS A 74 22.25 7.61 51.47
N LEU A 75 21.50 8.34 50.63
CA LEU A 75 21.72 9.71 50.13
C LEU A 75 22.99 10.02 49.32
N ASP A 76 22.82 10.39 48.04
CA ASP A 76 23.01 11.78 47.62
C ASP A 76 22.59 12.00 46.16
N ALA A 77 21.88 13.10 45.94
CA ALA A 77 21.50 13.60 44.63
C ALA A 77 22.70 14.29 43.99
N ASN A 78 23.13 13.82 42.82
CA ASN A 78 24.03 14.60 41.96
C ASN A 78 23.56 14.55 40.50
N ASN A 79 23.08 15.71 40.06
CA ASN A 79 22.98 16.12 38.67
C ASN A 79 24.35 16.02 38.02
N ASN A 80 24.53 15.11 37.07
CA ASN A 80 25.62 15.15 36.11
C ASN A 80 25.03 15.17 34.70
N SER A 81 24.89 16.38 34.14
CA SER A 81 24.72 16.60 32.72
C SER A 81 26.02 16.23 32.02
N CYS A 82 26.04 15.12 31.28
CA CYS A 82 27.15 14.81 30.39
C CYS A 82 27.01 15.63 29.09
N HIS A 83 27.95 16.54 28.89
CA HIS A 83 28.20 17.18 27.59
C HIS A 83 28.64 16.11 26.59
N ILE A 84 27.84 15.93 25.53
CA ILE A 84 28.22 15.10 24.39
C ILE A 84 29.00 15.98 23.40
N ASN A 85 30.23 15.57 23.09
CA ASN A 85 31.06 16.16 22.04
C ASN A 85 30.41 15.95 20.67
N HIS A 86 30.13 17.05 19.95
CA HIS A 86 29.52 17.04 18.62
C HIS A 86 30.52 16.84 17.46
N ASP A 87 31.79 16.51 17.73
CA ASP A 87 32.88 16.59 16.74
C ASP A 87 33.32 15.25 16.12
N LEU A 88 32.40 14.32 15.87
CA LEU A 88 32.68 13.09 15.09
C LEU A 88 31.91 13.01 13.76
N PHE A 89 31.71 14.16 13.11
CA PHE A 89 31.34 14.20 11.69
C PHE A 89 32.61 14.37 10.84
N PRO A 90 32.88 13.50 9.84
CA PRO A 90 33.87 13.81 8.82
C PRO A 90 33.38 15.05 8.04
N LYS A 91 34.07 16.17 8.19
CA LYS A 91 33.86 17.36 7.34
C LYS A 91 34.18 16.98 5.89
N LEU A 92 33.15 16.73 5.09
CA LEU A 92 33.27 16.67 3.64
C LEU A 92 33.74 18.05 3.15
N LYS A 93 34.90 18.08 2.51
CA LYS A 93 35.45 19.31 1.91
C LYS A 93 34.61 19.68 0.70
N GLU A 94 33.83 20.76 0.80
CA GLU A 94 33.29 21.48 -0.35
C GLU A 94 34.42 22.21 -1.06
N THR A 95 34.87 21.66 -2.19
CA THR A 95 35.60 22.45 -3.20
C THR A 95 35.17 22.00 -4.59
N GLU A 96 34.05 22.54 -5.09
CA GLU A 96 33.90 22.77 -6.53
C GLU A 96 33.35 24.18 -6.74
N LYS A 97 34.17 25.00 -7.40
CA LYS A 97 33.89 26.39 -7.73
C LYS A 97 32.83 26.46 -8.82
N PHE A 98 31.82 27.29 -8.63
CA PHE A 98 30.92 27.74 -9.70
C PHE A 98 31.73 28.43 -10.80
N SER A 99 31.78 27.85 -11.99
CA SER A 99 32.20 28.52 -13.23
C SER A 99 30.99 28.81 -14.10
N THR A 100 30.83 30.07 -14.48
CA THR A 100 29.78 30.61 -15.37
C THR A 100 29.81 30.01 -16.79
N PRO A 101 28.67 30.01 -17.51
CA PRO A 101 28.46 29.16 -18.66
C PRO A 101 28.83 29.86 -19.97
N THR A 102 29.91 29.42 -20.61
CA THR A 102 30.05 29.57 -22.07
C THR A 102 30.77 28.34 -22.55
N GLU A 103 30.06 27.50 -23.32
CA GLU A 103 30.57 26.69 -24.45
C GLU A 103 29.71 25.44 -24.66
N THR A 104 29.24 25.34 -25.89
CA THR A 104 28.19 24.49 -26.44
C THR A 104 28.52 23.00 -26.30
N ARG A 105 28.03 22.34 -25.24
CA ARG A 105 28.09 20.88 -25.07
C ARG A 105 26.81 20.22 -25.57
N ARG A 106 26.95 19.31 -26.52
CA ARG A 106 25.92 18.39 -27.04
C ARG A 106 25.08 17.82 -25.88
N ILE A 107 23.80 18.17 -25.85
CA ILE A 107 22.84 17.66 -24.87
C ILE A 107 22.56 16.20 -25.24
N ASN A 108 23.13 15.25 -24.48
CA ASN A 108 22.49 13.95 -24.35
C ASN A 108 21.14 14.20 -23.66
N ALA A 109 20.04 14.18 -24.42
CA ALA A 109 18.71 14.47 -23.91
C ALA A 109 18.32 13.42 -22.87
N THR A 110 18.54 13.73 -21.59
CA THR A 110 18.01 12.93 -20.49
C THR A 110 16.48 12.89 -20.61
N SER A 111 15.92 11.70 -20.81
CA SER A 111 14.47 11.49 -20.87
C SER A 111 13.77 12.13 -19.67
N ILE A 112 12.84 13.06 -19.92
CA ILE A 112 12.12 13.82 -18.89
C ILE A 112 11.28 12.86 -18.05
N LYS A 113 11.43 12.90 -16.72
CA LYS A 113 10.63 12.11 -15.78
C LYS A 113 9.46 12.94 -15.28
N TYR A 114 8.24 12.44 -15.46
CA TYR A 114 7.02 13.08 -14.97
C TYR A 114 6.78 12.77 -13.49
N GLY A 115 7.02 11.53 -13.07
CA GLY A 115 6.77 11.10 -11.70
C GLY A 115 6.86 9.59 -11.52
N GLU A 116 6.38 9.09 -10.38
CA GLU A 116 6.36 7.68 -10.03
C GLU A 116 5.00 7.25 -9.47
N LEU A 117 4.59 6.03 -9.83
CA LEU A 117 3.60 5.26 -9.11
C LEU A 117 4.29 4.22 -8.24
N VAL A 118 3.90 4.12 -6.98
CA VAL A 118 4.42 3.14 -6.02
C VAL A 118 3.26 2.35 -5.44
N ILE A 119 3.33 1.02 -5.49
CA ILE A 119 2.32 0.14 -4.88
C ILE A 119 2.61 0.07 -3.38
N LEU A 120 1.61 0.36 -2.55
CA LEU A 120 1.72 0.16 -1.11
C LEU A 120 1.77 -1.34 -0.78
N GLY A 121 2.52 -1.71 0.26
CA GLY A 121 2.51 -3.06 0.81
C GLY A 121 3.58 -4.02 0.29
N TYR A 122 4.50 -3.58 -0.56
CA TYR A 122 5.57 -4.42 -1.10
C TYR A 122 6.99 -4.04 -0.67
N ASN A 123 7.16 -2.96 0.10
CA ASN A 123 8.46 -2.48 0.58
C ASN A 123 9.56 -2.43 -0.52
N GLY A 124 9.20 -1.97 -1.72
CA GLY A 124 10.14 -1.84 -2.84
C GLY A 124 10.35 -3.11 -3.67
N SER A 125 9.77 -4.27 -3.33
CA SER A 125 9.90 -5.50 -4.12
C SER A 125 8.63 -6.35 -4.13
N ILE A 126 8.19 -6.80 -5.31
CA ILE A 126 7.09 -7.78 -5.42
C ILE A 126 7.67 -9.19 -5.34
N PRO A 127 7.23 -10.04 -4.39
CA PRO A 127 7.64 -11.44 -4.34
C PRO A 127 7.32 -12.19 -5.64
N ASN A 128 8.23 -13.05 -6.10
CA ASN A 128 8.05 -13.92 -7.26
C ASN A 128 7.69 -13.15 -8.55
N SER A 129 8.32 -12.01 -8.80
CA SER A 129 8.08 -11.24 -10.01
C SER A 129 8.96 -11.72 -11.18
N ASN A 130 8.36 -12.49 -12.09
CA ASN A 130 9.02 -12.97 -13.30
C ASN A 130 8.88 -12.01 -14.51
N SER A 131 8.17 -10.89 -14.36
CA SER A 131 7.87 -9.97 -15.46
C SER A 131 8.50 -8.60 -15.23
N PRO A 132 9.19 -8.01 -16.24
CA PRO A 132 9.79 -6.68 -16.11
C PRO A 132 8.75 -5.56 -15.95
N ARG A 133 7.46 -5.83 -16.25
CA ARG A 133 6.33 -4.91 -16.05
C ARG A 133 5.60 -5.10 -14.71
N ARG A 134 5.91 -6.18 -13.99
CA ARG A 134 5.39 -6.44 -12.64
C ARG A 134 6.42 -5.95 -11.63
N LYS A 135 6.29 -4.69 -11.23
CA LYS A 135 7.22 -4.02 -10.30
C LYS A 135 6.42 -3.39 -9.17
N SER A 136 7.07 -3.20 -8.02
CA SER A 136 6.53 -2.42 -6.89
C SER A 136 6.37 -0.94 -7.23
N LYS A 137 7.04 -0.48 -8.30
CA LYS A 137 7.14 0.90 -8.73
C LYS A 137 7.17 1.02 -10.25
N PHE A 138 6.57 2.09 -10.76
CA PHE A 138 6.59 2.45 -12.18
C PHE A 138 6.93 3.92 -12.36
N VAL A 139 7.92 4.20 -13.21
CA VAL A 139 8.39 5.55 -13.50
C VAL A 139 7.73 6.04 -14.79
N LEU A 140 6.98 7.14 -14.71
CA LEU A 140 6.39 7.78 -15.87
C LEU A 140 7.42 8.76 -16.44
N LYS A 141 7.77 8.57 -17.71
CA LYS A 141 8.72 9.42 -18.43
C LYS A 141 8.12 9.86 -19.76
N ARG A 142 8.51 11.04 -20.24
CA ARG A 142 8.17 11.51 -21.56
C ARG A 142 8.52 10.47 -22.60
N ARG A 143 7.52 10.05 -23.38
CA ARG A 143 7.72 9.11 -24.48
C ARG A 143 8.44 9.80 -25.64
N ASP A 144 9.14 9.02 -26.45
CA ASP A 144 9.81 9.53 -27.64
C ASP A 144 8.77 10.16 -28.59
N LEU A 145 7.65 9.46 -28.81
CA LEU A 145 6.51 9.95 -29.56
C LEU A 145 5.28 10.11 -28.65
N PRO A 146 4.49 11.20 -28.82
CA PRO A 146 3.24 11.37 -28.09
C PRO A 146 2.27 10.23 -28.42
N ASN A 147 1.59 9.72 -27.38
CA ASN A 147 0.56 8.70 -27.53
C ASN A 147 -0.76 9.09 -26.82
N GLY A 148 -0.88 10.36 -26.42
CA GLY A 148 -2.09 10.90 -25.84
C GLY A 148 -3.29 10.82 -26.78
N VAL A 149 -4.49 10.89 -26.19
CA VAL A 149 -5.76 10.88 -26.92
C VAL A 149 -6.76 11.84 -26.29
N LYS A 150 -7.65 12.39 -27.12
CA LYS A 150 -8.74 13.28 -26.68
C LYS A 150 -10.05 12.94 -27.39
N PRO A 151 -11.21 13.15 -26.73
CA PRO A 151 -12.53 12.96 -27.38
C PRO A 151 -12.64 13.81 -28.65
N ALA A 152 -13.26 13.26 -29.69
CA ALA A 152 -13.40 13.92 -30.99
C ALA A 152 -14.87 13.98 -31.48
N SER A 153 -15.53 12.83 -31.60
CA SER A 153 -16.92 12.75 -32.09
C SER A 153 -17.74 11.76 -31.28
N GLN A 154 -19.06 11.97 -31.25
CA GLN A 154 -20.02 11.07 -30.60
C GLN A 154 -21.03 10.56 -31.64
N HIS A 155 -21.29 9.27 -31.62
CA HIS A 155 -22.20 8.60 -32.55
C HIS A 155 -23.26 7.83 -31.77
N PHE A 156 -24.52 8.13 -32.04
CA PHE A 156 -25.67 7.41 -31.49
C PHE A 156 -26.06 6.30 -32.48
N VAL A 157 -26.08 5.06 -32.01
CA VAL A 157 -26.43 3.89 -32.81
C VAL A 157 -27.51 3.08 -32.13
N GLN A 158 -28.32 2.36 -32.93
CA GLN A 158 -29.50 1.66 -32.45
C GLN A 158 -29.19 0.28 -31.88
N SER A 159 -27.97 -0.23 -32.05
CA SER A 159 -27.58 -1.54 -31.53
C SER A 159 -26.07 -1.62 -31.27
N SER A 160 -25.67 -2.57 -30.42
CA SER A 160 -24.25 -2.90 -30.22
C SER A 160 -23.58 -3.40 -31.50
N GLN A 161 -24.33 -4.06 -32.40
CA GLN A 161 -23.80 -4.53 -33.68
C GLN A 161 -23.42 -3.37 -34.61
N GLU A 162 -24.25 -2.33 -34.66
CA GLU A 162 -23.92 -1.10 -35.40
C GLU A 162 -22.71 -0.38 -34.80
N ALA A 163 -22.59 -0.37 -33.46
CA ALA A 163 -21.42 0.17 -32.77
C ALA A 163 -20.15 -0.58 -33.21
N ASP A 164 -20.18 -1.92 -33.22
CA ASP A 164 -19.05 -2.73 -33.64
C ASP A 164 -18.67 -2.48 -35.10
N ASN A 165 -19.64 -2.35 -36.00
CA ASN A 165 -19.39 -2.01 -37.40
C ASN A 165 -18.75 -0.62 -37.55
N LEU A 166 -19.19 0.37 -36.77
CA LEU A 166 -18.61 1.71 -36.75
C LEU A 166 -17.16 1.70 -36.24
N ILE A 167 -16.89 0.93 -35.19
CA ILE A 167 -15.55 0.81 -34.59
C ILE A 167 -14.61 0.04 -35.53
N GLN A 168 -15.07 -1.03 -36.18
CA GLN A 168 -14.24 -1.77 -37.14
C GLN A 168 -13.77 -0.91 -38.32
N LYS A 169 -14.58 0.06 -38.75
CA LYS A 169 -14.22 1.00 -39.82
C LYS A 169 -13.23 2.09 -39.35
N ASN A 170 -13.06 2.29 -38.05
CA ASN A 170 -12.26 3.37 -37.49
C ASN A 170 -11.18 2.84 -36.54
N PRO A 171 -9.89 2.87 -36.91
CA PRO A 171 -8.78 2.30 -36.12
C PRO A 171 -8.38 3.13 -34.89
N ASN A 172 -9.17 4.16 -34.57
CA ASN A 172 -8.97 5.11 -33.50
C ASN A 172 -9.43 4.54 -32.15
N HIS A 173 -9.01 5.19 -31.07
CA HIS A 173 -9.48 4.83 -29.74
C HIS A 173 -10.98 5.15 -29.60
N SER A 174 -11.71 4.34 -28.83
CA SER A 174 -13.14 4.56 -28.63
C SER A 174 -13.63 4.16 -27.24
N VAL A 175 -14.68 4.83 -26.79
CA VAL A 175 -15.44 4.48 -25.58
C VAL A 175 -16.87 4.18 -26.00
N THR A 176 -17.35 2.99 -25.70
CA THR A 176 -18.71 2.53 -26.01
C THR A 176 -19.54 2.51 -24.74
N TYR A 177 -20.63 3.25 -24.77
CA TYR A 177 -21.61 3.36 -23.69
C TYR A 177 -22.92 2.70 -24.14
N THR A 178 -23.21 1.50 -23.62
CA THR A 178 -24.49 0.82 -23.89
C THR A 178 -25.53 1.33 -22.90
N LEU A 179 -26.46 2.17 -23.36
CA LEU A 179 -27.53 2.74 -22.53
C LEU A 179 -28.70 1.77 -22.38
N SER A 180 -29.05 1.07 -23.45
CA SER A 180 -30.03 -0.01 -23.49
C SER A 180 -29.74 -0.96 -24.66
N ARG A 181 -30.51 -2.05 -24.78
CA ARG A 181 -30.43 -2.97 -25.93
C ARG A 181 -30.56 -2.28 -27.29
N ASN A 182 -31.27 -1.16 -27.34
CA ASN A 182 -31.59 -0.43 -28.57
C ASN A 182 -30.90 0.94 -28.66
N GLN A 183 -29.97 1.23 -27.75
CA GLN A 183 -29.29 2.52 -27.73
C GLN A 183 -27.88 2.38 -27.21
N THR A 184 -26.91 2.60 -28.09
CA THR A 184 -25.49 2.64 -27.76
C THR A 184 -24.89 3.94 -28.27
N VAL A 185 -24.00 4.53 -27.49
CA VAL A 185 -23.26 5.73 -27.88
C VAL A 185 -21.78 5.37 -27.98
N VAL A 186 -21.16 5.68 -29.11
CA VAL A 186 -19.73 5.48 -29.35
C VAL A 186 -19.06 6.85 -29.39
N VAL A 187 -18.15 7.09 -28.45
CA VAL A 187 -17.30 8.29 -28.44
C VAL A 187 -15.96 7.92 -29.04
N GLN A 188 -15.62 8.51 -30.18
CA GLN A 188 -14.33 8.34 -30.81
C GLN A 188 -13.31 9.32 -30.25
N TYR A 189 -12.06 8.87 -30.17
CA TYR A 189 -10.94 9.63 -29.68
C TYR A 189 -9.90 9.79 -30.78
N THR A 190 -9.37 11.00 -30.93
CA THR A 190 -8.26 11.29 -31.84
C THR A 190 -6.95 11.39 -31.07
N SER A 191 -5.83 11.30 -31.79
CA SER A 191 -4.50 11.51 -31.22
C SER A 191 -4.35 12.92 -30.65
N ASP A 192 -3.63 13.02 -29.55
CA ASP A 192 -3.25 14.29 -28.93
C ASP A 192 -1.72 14.34 -28.82
N ASP A 193 -1.12 15.22 -29.61
CA ASP A 193 0.32 15.40 -29.74
C ASP A 193 0.97 16.08 -28.53
N LYS A 194 0.15 16.67 -27.66
CA LYS A 194 0.57 17.40 -26.47
C LYS A 194 0.63 16.55 -25.21
N THR A 195 0.19 15.30 -25.25
CA THR A 195 0.10 14.46 -24.04
C THR A 195 0.69 13.07 -24.24
N ASP A 196 1.12 12.47 -23.13
CA ASP A 196 1.47 11.06 -23.04
C ASP A 196 0.46 10.32 -22.18
N MET A 197 0.02 9.15 -22.64
CA MET A 197 -0.88 8.26 -21.92
C MET A 197 -0.13 7.05 -21.36
N PHE A 198 -0.42 6.71 -20.11
CA PHE A 198 0.05 5.51 -19.42
C PHE A 198 -1.15 4.73 -18.87
N GLN A 199 -1.21 3.42 -19.09
CA GLN A 199 -2.32 2.60 -18.64
C GLN A 199 -1.90 1.61 -17.55
N ILE A 200 -2.76 1.51 -16.54
CA ILE A 200 -2.53 0.69 -15.35
C ILE A 200 -3.69 -0.30 -15.22
N GLY A 201 -3.37 -1.55 -14.92
CA GLY A 201 -4.37 -2.60 -14.73
C GLY A 201 -3.75 -3.96 -14.47
N ARG A 202 -4.57 -4.98 -14.25
CA ARG A 202 -4.07 -6.34 -14.00
C ARG A 202 -3.77 -7.16 -15.26
N SER A 203 -4.20 -6.69 -16.44
CA SER A 203 -3.96 -7.42 -17.69
C SER A 203 -2.46 -7.45 -18.03
N SER A 204 -1.99 -8.55 -18.61
CA SER A 204 -0.64 -8.69 -19.14
C SER A 204 -0.52 -8.21 -20.60
N GLU A 205 -1.61 -7.75 -21.20
CA GLU A 205 -1.64 -7.23 -22.56
C GLU A 205 -0.67 -6.06 -22.76
N SER A 206 -0.24 -5.84 -24.01
CA SER A 206 0.72 -4.78 -24.37
C SER A 206 0.16 -3.38 -24.14
N ALA A 207 -1.16 -3.22 -24.10
CA ALA A 207 -1.82 -1.95 -23.79
C ALA A 207 -1.58 -1.48 -22.35
N ILE A 208 -1.14 -2.35 -21.43
CA ILE A 208 -0.83 -2.02 -20.04
C ILE A 208 0.66 -1.71 -19.87
N ASP A 209 0.96 -0.49 -19.42
CA ASP A 209 2.31 -0.04 -19.08
C ASP A 209 2.74 -0.54 -17.70
N PHE A 210 1.81 -0.52 -16.74
CA PHE A 210 2.06 -0.93 -15.36
C PHE A 210 1.09 -2.00 -14.88
N ILE A 211 1.60 -3.22 -14.67
CA ILE A 211 0.79 -4.35 -14.23
C ILE A 211 0.67 -4.34 -12.70
N VAL A 212 -0.56 -4.19 -12.22
CA VAL A 212 -0.89 -4.18 -10.78
C VAL A 212 -1.80 -5.35 -10.45
N LEU A 213 -1.43 -6.11 -9.42
CA LEU A 213 -2.21 -7.22 -8.87
C LEU A 213 -2.67 -6.89 -7.45
N ASP A 214 -3.65 -7.63 -6.94
CA ASP A 214 -4.17 -7.46 -5.59
C ASP A 214 -3.03 -7.56 -4.57
N THR A 215 -3.01 -6.60 -3.64
CA THR A 215 -1.97 -6.51 -2.61
C THR A 215 -2.13 -7.66 -1.64
N GLN A 216 -1.10 -8.51 -1.56
CA GLN A 216 -1.10 -9.64 -0.64
C GLN A 216 -0.67 -9.15 0.74
N VAL A 217 -1.61 -9.15 1.69
CA VAL A 217 -1.33 -8.72 3.06
C VAL A 217 -0.77 -9.91 3.85
N PRO A 218 0.49 -9.84 4.32
CA PRO A 218 1.06 -10.89 5.14
C PRO A 218 0.40 -10.92 6.53
N GLN A 219 0.44 -12.06 7.18
CA GLN A 219 0.02 -12.21 8.57
C GLN A 219 1.26 -12.24 9.48
N VAL A 220 1.14 -11.59 10.64
CA VAL A 220 2.15 -11.68 11.70
C VAL A 220 1.94 -13.03 12.41
N THR A 221 2.81 -14.00 12.15
CA THR A 221 2.73 -15.35 12.76
C THR A 221 4.12 -15.77 13.22
N ASN A 222 4.20 -16.40 14.40
CA ASN A 222 5.47 -16.80 15.03
C ASN A 222 6.52 -15.67 15.01
N CYS A 223 6.14 -14.47 15.47
CA CYS A 223 7.02 -13.30 15.57
C CYS A 223 7.58 -12.77 14.22
N SER A 224 7.09 -13.23 13.07
CA SER A 224 7.58 -12.83 11.73
C SER A 224 6.42 -12.57 10.76
N LEU A 225 6.69 -11.82 9.69
CA LEU A 225 5.73 -11.63 8.60
C LEU A 225 5.78 -12.83 7.67
N LYS A 226 4.64 -13.50 7.49
CA LYS A 226 4.51 -14.62 6.54
C LYS A 226 3.37 -14.34 5.57
N MET A 227 3.63 -14.63 4.30
CA MET A 227 2.60 -14.52 3.29
C MET A 227 1.58 -15.64 3.48
N SER A 228 0.29 -15.31 3.41
CA SER A 228 -0.76 -16.32 3.41
C SER A 228 -0.97 -16.83 1.98
N ASN A 229 -1.10 -18.15 1.80
CA ASN A 229 -1.38 -18.76 0.50
C ASN A 229 -2.87 -18.70 0.12
N GLN A 230 -3.59 -17.66 0.54
CA GLN A 230 -5.01 -17.53 0.21
C GLN A 230 -5.18 -17.00 -1.21
N HIS A 231 -5.67 -17.86 -2.10
CA HIS A 231 -6.11 -17.44 -3.43
C HIS A 231 -7.43 -16.68 -3.32
N GLN A 232 -7.34 -15.35 -3.36
CA GLN A 232 -8.50 -14.49 -3.55
C GLN A 232 -8.70 -14.19 -5.03
N GLN A 233 -9.97 -14.12 -5.45
CA GLN A 233 -10.32 -13.66 -6.78
C GLN A 233 -9.96 -12.17 -6.90
N SER A 234 -9.22 -11.81 -7.95
CA SER A 234 -8.77 -10.44 -8.18
C SER A 234 -9.96 -9.49 -8.37
N THR A 235 -9.93 -8.38 -7.64
CA THR A 235 -10.93 -7.30 -7.72
C THR A 235 -10.49 -6.13 -8.61
N ILE A 236 -9.21 -6.12 -9.00
CA ILE A 236 -8.65 -5.10 -9.88
C ILE A 236 -9.15 -5.31 -11.32
N SER A 237 -9.52 -4.21 -11.98
CA SER A 237 -9.90 -4.22 -13.39
C SER A 237 -8.74 -4.61 -14.31
N ARG A 238 -9.04 -5.25 -15.45
CA ARG A 238 -8.01 -5.60 -16.46
C ARG A 238 -7.29 -4.36 -17.00
N PHE A 239 -8.07 -3.30 -17.22
CA PHE A 239 -7.63 -1.97 -17.64
C PHE A 239 -8.26 -0.96 -16.68
N SER A 240 -7.59 -0.69 -15.57
CA SER A 240 -8.18 0.01 -14.43
C SER A 240 -8.26 1.51 -14.66
N CYS A 241 -7.17 2.15 -15.07
CA CYS A 241 -7.13 3.59 -15.26
C CYS A 241 -6.08 4.01 -16.29
N ARG A 242 -6.22 5.27 -16.74
CA ARG A 242 -5.25 5.99 -17.57
C ARG A 242 -4.70 7.16 -16.76
N ILE A 243 -3.40 7.39 -16.86
CA ILE A 243 -2.77 8.65 -16.46
C ILE A 243 -2.32 9.35 -17.74
N ILE A 244 -2.84 10.55 -17.98
CA ILE A 244 -2.49 11.40 -19.10
C ILE A 244 -1.67 12.56 -18.57
N VAL A 245 -0.47 12.77 -19.13
CA VAL A 245 0.46 13.79 -18.68
C VAL A 245 0.73 14.78 -19.81
N ASP A 246 0.67 16.07 -19.50
CA ASP A 246 1.06 17.14 -20.44
C ASP A 246 2.55 16.99 -20.78
N ARG A 247 2.92 17.06 -22.06
CA ARG A 247 4.33 16.98 -22.53
C ARG A 247 5.07 18.30 -22.34
N GLU A 248 4.34 19.39 -22.08
CA GLU A 248 4.86 20.70 -21.77
C GLU A 248 4.84 20.95 -20.26
N TYR A 249 5.81 21.73 -19.78
CA TYR A 249 5.86 22.16 -18.38
C TYR A 249 4.54 22.90 -18.01
N PRO A 250 3.90 22.63 -16.86
CA PRO A 250 4.41 21.94 -15.67
C PRO A 250 4.20 20.42 -15.64
N TYR A 251 3.98 19.78 -16.80
CA TYR A 251 3.79 18.33 -16.92
C TYR A 251 2.64 17.79 -16.06
N THR A 252 1.50 18.48 -16.11
CA THR A 252 0.33 18.14 -15.29
C THR A 252 -0.13 16.71 -15.58
N ALA A 253 -0.14 15.86 -14.55
CA ALA A 253 -0.66 14.50 -14.64
C ALA A 253 -2.13 14.45 -14.22
N ARG A 254 -2.98 13.84 -15.05
CA ARG A 254 -4.43 13.67 -14.82
C ARG A 254 -4.81 12.21 -14.88
N ILE A 255 -5.67 11.77 -13.96
CA ILE A 255 -6.18 10.39 -13.94
C ILE A 255 -7.59 10.30 -14.55
N TYR A 256 -7.86 9.18 -15.21
CA TYR A 256 -9.15 8.82 -15.78
C TYR A 256 -9.45 7.36 -15.47
N ALA A 257 -10.68 7.03 -15.15
CA ALA A 257 -11.07 5.64 -14.96
C ALA A 257 -11.11 4.88 -16.30
N ALA A 258 -10.98 3.55 -16.20
CA ALA A 258 -10.78 2.62 -17.30
C ALA A 258 -9.49 2.85 -18.12
N GLY A 259 -9.04 1.80 -18.79
CA GLY A 259 -8.03 1.87 -19.84
C GLY A 259 -8.53 1.20 -21.11
N PHE A 260 -7.98 1.62 -22.24
CA PHE A 260 -8.23 1.01 -23.53
C PHE A 260 -7.60 -0.38 -23.59
N ASP A 261 -8.35 -1.35 -24.10
CA ASP A 261 -7.82 -2.69 -24.36
C ASP A 261 -6.83 -2.72 -25.54
N ALA A 262 -6.29 -3.90 -25.87
CA ALA A 262 -5.42 -4.06 -27.04
C ALA A 262 -6.09 -3.69 -28.38
N SER A 263 -7.43 -3.65 -28.41
CA SER A 263 -8.22 -3.19 -29.56
C SER A 263 -8.54 -1.69 -29.52
N LYS A 264 -7.93 -0.94 -28.58
CA LYS A 264 -8.11 0.51 -28.35
C LYS A 264 -9.50 0.90 -27.86
N ARG A 265 -10.17 0.02 -27.09
CA ARG A 265 -11.58 0.21 -26.70
C ARG A 265 -11.77 0.24 -25.19
N ILE A 266 -12.73 1.05 -24.74
CA ILE A 266 -13.33 0.99 -23.41
C ILE A 266 -14.81 0.67 -23.57
N PHE A 267 -15.34 -0.26 -22.77
CA PHE A 267 -16.74 -0.66 -22.83
C PHE A 267 -17.44 -0.48 -21.48
N LEU A 268 -18.55 0.27 -21.49
CA LEU A 268 -19.45 0.44 -20.34
C LEU A 268 -20.80 -0.18 -20.70
N GLY A 269 -21.04 -1.39 -20.20
CA GLY A 269 -22.28 -2.12 -20.44
C GLY A 269 -23.49 -1.47 -19.75
N GLU A 270 -24.67 -2.04 -20.00
CA GLU A 270 -25.97 -1.53 -19.52
C GLU A 270 -25.98 -1.20 -18.02
N LYS A 271 -25.37 -2.06 -17.19
CA LYS A 271 -25.34 -1.93 -15.72
C LYS A 271 -24.42 -0.84 -15.18
N ALA A 272 -23.50 -0.30 -15.98
CA ALA A 272 -22.60 0.76 -15.52
C ALA A 272 -23.40 2.07 -15.32
N THR A 273 -23.08 2.85 -14.29
CA THR A 273 -23.68 4.19 -14.13
C THR A 273 -23.11 5.13 -15.19
N LYS A 274 -24.01 5.74 -15.96
CA LYS A 274 -23.70 6.63 -17.07
C LYS A 274 -24.62 7.84 -17.00
N TRP A 275 -24.12 9.00 -17.39
CA TRP A 275 -24.89 10.24 -17.42
C TRP A 275 -24.38 11.14 -18.54
N THR A 276 -25.21 12.11 -18.90
CA THR A 276 -24.82 13.21 -19.79
C THR A 276 -24.50 14.43 -18.93
N ASN A 277 -23.35 15.06 -19.17
CA ASN A 277 -22.93 16.27 -18.45
C ASN A 277 -23.60 17.54 -19.02
N ASP A 278 -23.36 18.69 -18.38
CA ASP A 278 -23.92 19.99 -18.80
C ASP A 278 -23.50 20.42 -20.23
N LYS A 279 -22.46 19.81 -20.79
CA LYS A 279 -21.98 20.03 -22.17
C LYS A 279 -22.58 19.05 -23.18
N ASN A 280 -23.60 18.27 -22.78
CA ASN A 280 -24.18 17.19 -23.56
C ASN A 280 -23.19 16.07 -23.91
N GLU A 281 -22.11 15.91 -23.15
CA GLU A 281 -21.15 14.82 -23.34
C GLU A 281 -21.46 13.65 -22.40
N LEU A 282 -21.37 12.44 -22.94
CA LEU A 282 -21.64 11.23 -22.16
C LEU A 282 -20.41 10.80 -21.36
N ASP A 283 -20.64 10.47 -20.09
CA ASP A 283 -19.63 10.00 -19.15
C ASP A 283 -20.20 8.83 -18.32
N GLY A 284 -19.33 8.15 -17.58
CA GLY A 284 -19.71 7.04 -16.72
C GLY A 284 -18.59 6.62 -15.77
N VAL A 285 -18.95 5.80 -14.80
CA VAL A 285 -18.00 5.15 -13.88
C VAL A 285 -17.86 3.66 -14.19
N THR A 286 -16.71 3.09 -13.82
CA THR A 286 -16.46 1.65 -13.95
C THR A 286 -17.13 0.89 -12.80
N THR A 287 -17.39 -0.40 -12.98
CA THR A 287 -18.13 -1.23 -12.00
C THR A 287 -17.51 -1.23 -10.59
N ASN A 288 -16.19 -1.25 -10.49
CA ASN A 288 -15.47 -1.29 -9.21
C ASN A 288 -14.93 0.08 -8.78
N GLY A 289 -15.11 1.11 -9.62
CA GLY A 289 -14.57 2.45 -9.43
C GLY A 289 -13.05 2.56 -9.53
N VAL A 290 -12.58 3.79 -9.68
CA VAL A 290 -11.19 4.19 -9.45
C VAL A 290 -11.25 5.34 -8.47
N LEU A 291 -10.66 5.16 -7.29
CA LEU A 291 -10.75 6.17 -6.24
C LEU A 291 -9.44 6.94 -6.12
N ILE A 292 -9.52 8.21 -5.79
CA ILE A 292 -8.39 9.04 -5.45
C ILE A 292 -8.60 9.75 -4.11
N MET A 293 -7.50 9.99 -3.40
CA MET A 293 -7.48 10.84 -2.22
C MET A 293 -6.24 11.73 -2.27
N HIS A 294 -6.45 13.03 -2.11
CA HIS A 294 -5.37 14.00 -1.96
C HIS A 294 -5.16 14.28 -0.47
N PRO A 295 -4.03 13.92 0.14
CA PRO A 295 -3.82 14.20 1.56
C PRO A 295 -4.03 15.68 1.84
N SER A 296 -4.80 15.98 2.89
CA SER A 296 -4.94 17.37 3.35
C SER A 296 -3.55 17.89 3.72
N ASN A 297 -3.20 19.12 3.33
CA ASN A 297 -1.87 19.72 3.56
C ASN A 297 -0.70 19.00 2.84
N GLY A 298 -0.99 18.23 1.78
CA GLY A 298 0.02 17.62 0.91
C GLY A 298 0.74 16.42 1.51
N TYR A 299 1.87 16.01 0.94
CA TYR A 299 2.66 14.86 1.40
C TYR A 299 3.75 15.29 2.39
N THR A 300 3.36 15.65 3.62
CA THR A 300 4.30 16.14 4.65
C THR A 300 3.99 15.56 6.04
N ALA A 301 5.00 15.40 6.89
CA ALA A 301 4.80 14.71 8.17
C ALA A 301 4.04 15.52 9.24
N ALA A 302 4.17 16.85 9.21
CA ALA A 302 3.73 17.71 10.31
C ALA A 302 2.21 17.96 10.32
N GLU A 303 1.61 18.14 9.13
CA GLU A 303 0.27 18.72 9.01
C GLU A 303 -0.71 17.84 8.24
N SER A 304 -0.24 16.75 7.63
CA SER A 304 -1.08 15.97 6.75
C SER A 304 -2.08 15.08 7.46
N LYS A 305 -3.28 15.01 6.88
CA LYS A 305 -4.40 14.19 7.35
C LYS A 305 -5.09 13.52 6.16
N SER A 306 -5.70 12.36 6.40
CA SER A 306 -6.58 11.72 5.41
C SER A 306 -7.67 12.72 4.98
N SER A 307 -7.88 12.86 3.67
CA SER A 307 -9.05 13.57 3.13
C SER A 307 -10.15 12.59 2.78
N GLU A 308 -11.24 13.13 2.24
CA GLU A 308 -12.27 12.36 1.55
C GLU A 308 -11.67 11.59 0.35
N TRP A 309 -12.08 10.34 0.19
CA TRP A 309 -11.87 9.57 -1.03
C TRP A 309 -12.93 9.94 -2.06
N MET A 310 -12.51 10.10 -3.31
CA MET A 310 -13.36 10.52 -4.42
C MET A 310 -13.27 9.52 -5.57
N GLU A 311 -14.35 9.33 -6.30
CA GLU A 311 -14.38 8.48 -7.48
C GLU A 311 -14.12 9.28 -8.76
N VAL A 312 -13.32 8.71 -9.67
CA VAL A 312 -12.99 9.30 -10.97
C VAL A 312 -13.79 8.60 -12.07
N SER A 313 -14.39 9.37 -12.98
CA SER A 313 -15.09 8.83 -14.15
C SER A 313 -14.18 8.53 -15.34
N VAL A 314 -14.74 7.93 -16.37
CA VAL A 314 -14.05 7.64 -17.63
C VAL A 314 -13.69 8.92 -18.39
N GLY A 315 -14.51 9.96 -18.28
CA GLY A 315 -14.28 11.31 -18.78
C GLY A 315 -13.43 12.19 -17.87
N GLY A 316 -13.07 11.73 -16.66
CA GLY A 316 -12.19 12.44 -15.73
C GLY A 316 -12.89 13.42 -14.79
N ALA A 317 -14.22 13.37 -14.71
CA ALA A 317 -14.97 14.05 -13.66
C ALA A 317 -14.72 13.35 -12.30
N VAL A 318 -14.82 14.11 -11.20
CA VAL A 318 -14.49 13.64 -9.85
C VAL A 318 -15.67 13.84 -8.92
N PHE A 319 -16.05 12.78 -8.20
CA PHE A 319 -17.26 12.72 -7.38
C PHE A 319 -16.94 12.29 -5.95
N SER A 320 -17.72 12.79 -4.99
CA SER A 320 -17.70 12.24 -3.63
C SER A 320 -18.28 10.83 -3.62
N LEU A 321 -17.76 9.98 -2.74
CA LEU A 321 -18.35 8.66 -2.51
C LEU A 321 -19.71 8.78 -1.84
N SER A 322 -20.67 7.94 -2.26
CA SER A 322 -21.92 7.75 -1.53
C SER A 322 -21.76 6.68 -0.43
N GLU A 323 -22.79 6.51 0.42
CA GLU A 323 -22.80 5.51 1.51
C GLU A 323 -22.60 4.05 1.03
N THR A 324 -22.80 3.75 -0.26
CA THR A 324 -22.53 2.43 -0.85
C THR A 324 -21.73 2.55 -2.15
N ARG A 325 -20.65 1.76 -2.31
CA ARG A 325 -19.81 1.69 -3.54
C ARG A 325 -20.58 1.31 -4.83
N LEU A 326 -21.89 1.14 -4.76
CA LEU A 326 -22.74 0.62 -5.81
C LEU A 326 -23.63 1.69 -6.48
N ALA A 327 -23.63 2.93 -5.99
CA ALA A 327 -24.39 4.00 -6.61
C ALA A 327 -23.67 5.34 -6.46
N PRO A 328 -23.12 5.92 -7.54
CA PRO A 328 -22.74 7.33 -7.53
C PRO A 328 -23.97 8.14 -7.11
N MET A 329 -23.85 8.92 -6.04
CA MET A 329 -24.81 10.00 -5.80
C MET A 329 -24.51 11.05 -6.86
N LEU A 330 -25.07 10.86 -8.05
CA LEU A 330 -25.33 11.94 -8.99
C LEU A 330 -26.33 12.86 -8.27
N SER A 331 -25.84 13.69 -7.35
CA SER A 331 -26.66 14.71 -6.72
C SER A 331 -27.23 15.55 -7.86
N LYS A 332 -28.54 15.42 -8.11
CA LYS A 332 -29.29 16.17 -9.13
C LYS A 332 -29.31 17.68 -8.92
N SER A 333 -28.58 18.19 -7.94
CA SER A 333 -28.28 19.60 -7.74
C SER A 333 -27.03 19.64 -6.86
N GLY A 334 -25.96 20.27 -7.34
CA GLY A 334 -24.73 20.33 -6.57
C GLY A 334 -23.46 20.46 -7.39
N GLN A 335 -23.40 21.42 -8.30
CA GLN A 335 -22.23 22.29 -8.32
C GLN A 335 -22.13 22.96 -6.93
N ALA A 336 -21.79 22.19 -5.90
CA ALA A 336 -21.32 22.74 -4.66
C ALA A 336 -19.85 23.05 -4.91
N SER A 337 -19.58 24.33 -5.10
CA SER A 337 -18.25 24.93 -5.16
C SER A 337 -17.35 24.34 -4.07
N ASN A 338 -16.55 23.34 -4.42
CA ASN A 338 -15.42 22.95 -3.60
C ASN A 338 -14.23 22.85 -4.55
N THR A 339 -13.42 23.89 -4.54
CA THR A 339 -12.27 24.16 -5.42
C THR A 339 -11.15 23.11 -5.37
N ASN A 340 -11.36 21.99 -4.67
CA ASN A 340 -10.38 20.94 -4.44
C ASN A 340 -10.70 19.58 -5.09
N LYS A 341 -11.86 19.42 -5.73
CA LYS A 341 -12.18 18.18 -6.47
C LYS A 341 -11.58 18.26 -7.87
N SER A 342 -10.52 17.52 -8.14
CA SER A 342 -9.82 17.52 -9.42
C SER A 342 -9.25 16.14 -9.71
N ASN A 343 -9.16 15.78 -10.99
CA ASN A 343 -8.46 14.58 -11.42
C ASN A 343 -6.95 14.82 -11.62
N ILE A 344 -6.44 16.02 -11.30
CA ILE A 344 -5.01 16.34 -11.33
C ILE A 344 -4.31 15.66 -10.15
N LEU A 345 -3.31 14.84 -10.47
CA LEU A 345 -2.51 14.13 -9.46
C LEU A 345 -1.52 15.08 -8.79
N ARG A 346 -1.80 15.42 -7.53
CA ARG A 346 -0.90 16.18 -6.64
C ARG A 346 0.10 15.25 -5.98
N ASP A 347 1.29 15.74 -5.67
CA ASP A 347 2.29 14.96 -4.94
C ASP A 347 1.69 14.31 -3.68
N GLY A 348 1.81 12.99 -3.55
CA GLY A 348 1.22 12.24 -2.45
C GLY A 348 -0.20 11.71 -2.67
N THR A 349 -0.80 11.94 -3.85
CA THR A 349 -2.14 11.41 -4.17
C THR A 349 -2.14 9.89 -4.05
N LEU A 350 -3.11 9.35 -3.29
CA LEU A 350 -3.38 7.93 -3.27
C LEU A 350 -4.43 7.56 -4.32
N ILE A 351 -4.25 6.41 -4.95
CA ILE A 351 -5.14 5.88 -6.00
C ILE A 351 -5.53 4.46 -5.59
N ASP A 352 -6.80 4.19 -5.35
CA ASP A 352 -7.31 2.85 -5.08
C ASP A 352 -7.88 2.23 -6.36
N LEU A 353 -7.39 1.04 -6.71
CA LEU A 353 -7.82 0.26 -7.87
C LEU A 353 -8.70 -0.94 -7.47
N CYS A 354 -9.34 -0.87 -6.29
CA CYS A 354 -10.17 -1.92 -5.72
C CYS A 354 -9.39 -3.25 -5.63
N GLY A 355 -8.38 -3.29 -4.77
CA GLY A 355 -7.51 -4.46 -4.54
C GLY A 355 -6.03 -4.09 -4.35
N ALA A 356 -5.63 -2.91 -4.82
CA ALA A 356 -4.33 -2.32 -4.53
C ALA A 356 -4.44 -0.81 -4.44
N THR A 357 -3.67 -0.23 -3.51
CA THR A 357 -3.53 1.22 -3.38
C THR A 357 -2.16 1.65 -3.89
N LEU A 358 -2.15 2.64 -4.78
CA LEU A 358 -0.96 3.25 -5.34
C LEU A 358 -0.73 4.63 -4.73
N LEU A 359 0.52 5.04 -4.66
CA LEU A 359 0.96 6.39 -4.32
C LEU A 359 1.55 7.05 -5.56
N TRP A 360 1.03 8.22 -5.93
CA TRP A 360 1.65 9.11 -6.90
C TRP A 360 2.68 10.01 -6.22
N ARG A 361 3.90 10.03 -6.77
CA ARG A 361 4.95 10.97 -6.41
C ARG A 361 5.32 11.81 -7.64
N SER A 362 5.21 13.12 -7.49
CA SER A 362 5.70 14.09 -8.49
C SER A 362 7.23 14.09 -8.52
N ILE A 363 7.83 14.61 -9.59
CA ILE A 363 9.29 14.75 -9.66
C ILE A 363 9.82 15.69 -8.56
N GLU A 364 9.12 16.79 -8.28
CA GLU A 364 9.45 17.76 -7.23
C GLU A 364 9.31 17.14 -5.82
N GLY A 365 8.34 16.24 -5.64
CA GLY A 365 8.19 15.46 -4.42
C GLY A 365 9.34 14.49 -4.21
N LEU A 366 9.72 13.75 -5.26
CA LEU A 366 10.82 12.78 -5.20
C LEU A 366 12.17 13.42 -4.92
N GLN A 367 12.41 14.65 -5.40
CA GLN A 367 13.63 15.41 -5.11
C GLN A 367 13.78 15.75 -3.61
N ARG A 368 12.68 15.81 -2.87
CA ARG A 368 12.64 16.12 -1.43
C ARG A 368 12.55 14.87 -0.55
N THR A 369 12.55 13.68 -1.14
CA THR A 369 12.44 12.41 -0.43
C THR A 369 13.84 11.82 -0.22
N PRO A 370 14.10 11.09 0.88
CA PRO A 370 15.39 10.44 1.08
C PRO A 370 15.72 9.47 -0.04
N THR A 371 16.97 9.41 -0.49
CA THR A 371 17.38 8.45 -1.53
C THR A 371 17.47 7.03 -0.97
N LYS A 372 17.39 6.02 -1.83
CA LYS A 372 17.67 4.63 -1.43
C LYS A 372 19.05 4.50 -0.78
N HIS A 373 20.06 5.12 -1.38
CA HIS A 373 21.42 5.14 -0.84
C HIS A 373 21.48 5.72 0.58
N TYR A 374 20.73 6.79 0.85
CA TYR A 374 20.63 7.35 2.20
C TYR A 374 19.96 6.38 3.19
N LEU A 375 18.93 5.63 2.78
CA LEU A 375 18.33 4.60 3.63
C LEU A 375 19.31 3.45 3.92
N ASP A 376 20.08 3.03 2.91
CA ASP A 376 21.12 2.00 3.04
C ASP A 376 22.24 2.47 4.00
N MET A 377 22.73 3.71 3.83
CA MET A 377 23.70 4.32 4.75
C MET A 377 23.19 4.42 6.19
N ASN A 378 21.91 4.74 6.38
CA ASN A 378 21.30 4.77 7.71
C ASN A 378 21.27 3.38 8.36
N LEU A 379 20.95 2.35 7.58
CA LEU A 379 20.98 0.96 8.05
C LEU A 379 22.40 0.53 8.43
N GLU A 380 23.38 0.88 7.59
CA GLU A 380 24.79 0.65 7.89
C GLU A 380 25.19 1.38 9.17
N TYR A 381 24.86 2.67 9.31
CA TYR A 381 25.15 3.44 10.51
C TYR A 381 24.53 2.79 11.76
N LEU A 382 23.30 2.26 11.68
CA LEU A 382 22.66 1.52 12.78
C LEU A 382 23.47 0.27 13.17
N ASN A 383 23.98 -0.47 12.20
CA ASN A 383 24.84 -1.63 12.45
C ASN A 383 26.22 -1.21 13.03
N HIS A 384 26.77 -0.07 12.61
CA HIS A 384 28.02 0.47 13.16
C HIS A 384 27.90 0.88 14.64
N LEU A 385 26.70 1.27 15.10
CA LEU A 385 26.43 1.51 16.52
C LEU A 385 26.44 0.23 17.38
N ARG A 386 26.53 -0.94 16.74
CA ARG A 386 26.58 -2.26 17.40
C ARG A 386 25.54 -2.42 18.52
N PRO A 387 24.24 -2.22 18.22
CA PRO A 387 23.18 -2.34 19.21
C PRO A 387 23.23 -3.72 19.88
N GLN A 388 23.10 -3.77 21.19
CA GLN A 388 23.26 -5.02 21.95
C GLN A 388 21.91 -5.60 22.35
N CYS A 389 21.82 -6.93 22.38
CA CYS A 389 20.75 -7.63 23.09
C CYS A 389 20.97 -7.42 24.61
N PRO A 390 20.03 -6.79 25.34
CA PRO A 390 20.22 -6.46 26.75
C PRO A 390 20.51 -7.66 27.66
N VAL A 391 19.98 -8.83 27.30
CA VAL A 391 20.12 -10.06 28.10
C VAL A 391 21.09 -11.04 27.46
N GLY A 392 21.05 -11.17 26.14
CA GLY A 392 21.90 -12.12 25.41
C GLY A 392 23.35 -11.66 25.26
N LEU A 393 23.63 -10.37 25.50
CA LEU A 393 24.95 -9.73 25.33
C LEU A 393 25.57 -9.99 23.94
N LYS A 394 24.69 -10.06 22.93
CA LYS A 394 25.06 -10.23 21.52
C LYS A 394 24.77 -8.96 20.76
N THR A 395 25.69 -8.58 19.87
CA THR A 395 25.45 -7.50 18.90
C THR A 395 24.38 -7.93 17.90
N LEU A 396 23.33 -7.13 17.80
CA LEU A 396 22.25 -7.29 16.85
C LEU A 396 22.70 -6.82 15.47
N VAL A 397 22.22 -7.50 14.43
CA VAL A 397 22.57 -7.19 13.05
C VAL A 397 21.30 -7.01 12.22
N PHE A 398 21.11 -5.82 11.68
CA PHE A 398 20.02 -5.52 10.77
C PHE A 398 20.43 -5.94 9.36
N ALA A 399 19.70 -6.90 8.79
CA ALA A 399 19.96 -7.39 7.45
C ALA A 399 19.64 -6.30 6.40
N SER A 400 20.53 -6.16 5.41
CA SER A 400 20.24 -5.37 4.21
C SER A 400 19.35 -6.17 3.25
N ASN A 401 18.46 -5.49 2.53
CA ASN A 401 17.52 -6.15 1.62
C ASN A 401 18.18 -6.67 0.32
N ALA A 402 19.47 -6.44 0.10
CA ALA A 402 20.24 -7.09 -0.98
C ALA A 402 20.28 -8.63 -0.85
N SER A 403 19.84 -9.15 0.29
CA SER A 403 19.85 -10.57 0.66
C SER A 403 18.47 -11.09 1.07
N HIS A 404 17.40 -10.56 0.47
CA HIS A 404 16.04 -11.03 0.72
C HIS A 404 15.65 -12.31 -0.05
N ASP A 405 16.58 -12.90 -0.82
CA ASP A 405 16.49 -14.32 -1.12
C ASP A 405 16.64 -15.07 0.21
N SER A 406 15.50 -15.48 0.75
CA SER A 406 15.35 -16.26 1.99
C SER A 406 16.07 -17.62 1.95
N ASN A 407 16.84 -17.92 0.90
CA ASN A 407 17.67 -19.10 0.71
C ASN A 407 19.16 -18.77 0.36
N GLN A 408 19.62 -17.51 0.41
CA GLN A 408 21.00 -17.13 -0.01
C GLN A 408 21.90 -16.52 1.07
N TYR A 409 21.56 -16.67 2.36
CA TYR A 409 22.59 -16.61 3.43
C TYR A 409 23.15 -17.99 3.81
N GLU A 410 22.81 -19.04 3.05
CA GLU A 410 23.34 -20.39 3.26
C GLU A 410 24.65 -20.72 2.51
N MET A 411 25.20 -19.83 1.69
CA MET A 411 26.52 -20.05 1.10
C MET A 411 27.31 -18.75 0.99
N ASN A 412 28.60 -18.83 1.35
CA ASN A 412 29.66 -17.81 1.22
C ASN A 412 30.08 -17.08 2.50
N SER A 413 29.96 -17.70 3.67
CA SER A 413 30.89 -17.41 4.76
C SER A 413 31.36 -18.71 5.39
N SER A 414 32.55 -19.15 4.99
CA SER A 414 33.28 -20.32 5.50
C SER A 414 33.77 -20.16 6.95
N ASN A 415 33.05 -19.41 7.78
CA ASN A 415 33.26 -19.28 9.22
C ASN A 415 31.96 -19.60 9.96
N SER A 416 31.81 -20.89 10.26
CA SER A 416 30.67 -21.56 10.90
C SER A 416 30.49 -21.22 12.39
N SER A 417 30.40 -19.93 12.75
CA SER A 417 30.00 -19.49 14.11
C SER A 417 29.16 -18.19 14.15
N LEU A 418 28.80 -17.59 13.00
CA LEU A 418 28.13 -16.27 12.94
C LEU A 418 26.60 -16.30 12.75
N ASN A 419 25.99 -17.45 12.47
CA ASN A 419 24.54 -17.55 12.18
C ASN A 419 23.72 -17.98 13.40
N SER A 420 23.83 -17.25 14.51
CA SER A 420 22.93 -17.47 15.65
C SER A 420 21.67 -16.61 15.45
N SER A 421 20.50 -17.26 15.36
CA SER A 421 19.20 -16.60 15.14
C SER A 421 18.91 -15.51 16.17
N ASP A 422 19.54 -15.59 17.34
CA ASP A 422 19.50 -14.59 18.42
C ASP A 422 20.19 -13.25 18.12
N ARG A 423 20.84 -13.08 16.97
CA ARG A 423 21.31 -11.75 16.49
C ARG A 423 20.26 -11.00 15.67
N ILE A 424 19.16 -11.66 15.30
CA ILE A 424 18.07 -11.04 14.57
C ILE A 424 17.38 -10.03 15.49
N PRO A 425 17.27 -8.75 15.09
CA PRO A 425 16.64 -7.72 15.90
C PRO A 425 15.14 -7.93 15.95
N MET A 426 14.62 -8.02 17.17
CA MET A 426 13.22 -8.19 17.49
C MET A 426 12.78 -7.09 18.46
N VAL A 427 11.51 -6.71 18.43
CA VAL A 427 10.97 -5.64 19.28
C VAL A 427 9.77 -6.12 20.08
N TYR A 428 9.71 -5.68 21.34
CA TYR A 428 8.50 -5.73 22.15
C TYR A 428 7.59 -4.54 21.84
N LEU A 429 6.56 -4.73 21.03
CA LEU A 429 5.78 -3.63 20.45
C LEU A 429 4.99 -2.79 21.47
N LYS A 430 4.76 -3.29 22.69
CA LYS A 430 4.12 -2.50 23.77
C LYS A 430 5.09 -1.54 24.48
N CYS A 431 6.40 -1.70 24.33
CA CYS A 431 7.39 -0.88 25.06
C CYS A 431 8.54 -0.35 24.20
N GLY A 432 8.78 -0.91 23.01
CA GLY A 432 9.82 -0.45 22.10
C GLY A 432 11.20 -1.03 22.36
N HIS A 433 11.41 -1.78 23.45
CA HIS A 433 12.69 -2.43 23.72
C HIS A 433 13.04 -3.44 22.63
N VAL A 434 14.27 -3.32 22.12
CA VAL A 434 14.82 -4.17 21.08
C VAL A 434 15.74 -5.22 21.69
N HIS A 435 15.53 -6.47 21.30
CA HIS A 435 16.26 -7.63 21.77
C HIS A 435 16.68 -8.49 20.57
N GLY A 436 17.57 -9.44 20.81
CA GLY A 436 17.85 -10.53 19.89
C GLY A 436 16.76 -11.59 19.95
N ASN A 437 16.54 -12.35 18.88
CA ASN A 437 15.56 -13.44 18.92
C ASN A 437 15.82 -14.42 20.08
N HIS A 438 14.78 -14.83 20.78
CA HIS A 438 14.89 -15.73 21.92
C HIS A 438 13.56 -16.45 22.18
N ASP A 439 13.62 -17.52 22.96
CA ASP A 439 12.45 -18.35 23.28
C ASP A 439 11.94 -18.24 24.71
N TRP A 440 12.58 -17.46 25.57
CA TRP A 440 12.08 -17.21 26.93
C TRP A 440 10.95 -16.16 26.96
N GLY A 441 10.23 -16.11 28.10
CA GLY A 441 9.20 -15.10 28.37
C GLY A 441 7.89 -15.28 27.59
N ILE A 442 7.68 -16.43 26.93
CA ILE A 442 6.46 -16.74 26.15
C ILE A 442 5.24 -16.77 27.09
N LYS A 443 4.16 -16.10 26.68
CA LYS A 443 2.83 -16.15 27.28
C LYS A 443 1.84 -16.72 26.24
N LYS A 444 0.53 -16.51 26.43
CA LYS A 444 -0.49 -16.96 25.47
C LYS A 444 -0.38 -16.21 24.14
N ASP A 445 -0.83 -16.84 23.05
CA ASP A 445 -0.96 -16.24 21.71
C ASP A 445 0.32 -15.61 21.13
N ASN A 446 1.48 -16.23 21.38
CA ASN A 446 2.80 -15.73 20.96
C ASN A 446 3.17 -14.34 21.51
N GLU A 447 2.47 -13.83 22.53
CA GLU A 447 2.93 -12.67 23.29
C GLU A 447 4.13 -13.04 24.16
N ARG A 448 4.99 -12.05 24.41
CA ARG A 448 6.16 -12.23 25.29
C ARG A 448 6.26 -11.12 26.31
N GLU A 449 6.78 -11.48 27.48
CA GLU A 449 7.15 -10.56 28.55
C GLU A 449 8.53 -9.94 28.28
N CYS A 450 8.61 -8.61 28.27
CA CYS A 450 9.87 -7.89 28.16
C CYS A 450 10.69 -8.01 29.47
N PRO A 451 11.97 -8.42 29.46
CA PRO A 451 12.77 -8.56 30.69
C PRO A 451 13.02 -7.24 31.38
N LEU A 452 13.14 -6.17 30.59
CA LEU A 452 13.55 -4.86 31.11
C LEU A 452 12.41 -4.18 31.86
N CYS A 453 11.18 -4.25 31.34
CA CYS A 453 10.05 -3.51 31.91
C CYS A 453 8.81 -4.35 32.22
N ARG A 454 8.89 -5.68 32.06
CA ARG A 454 7.84 -6.66 32.39
C ARG A 454 6.52 -6.50 31.64
N LYS A 455 6.43 -5.58 30.67
CA LYS A 455 5.25 -5.45 29.79
C LYS A 455 5.14 -6.69 28.89
N VAL A 456 3.95 -7.30 28.88
CA VAL A 456 3.61 -8.46 28.04
C VAL A 456 2.93 -7.99 26.77
N GLY A 457 3.40 -8.39 25.60
CA GLY A 457 2.73 -8.07 24.34
C GLY A 457 3.39 -8.69 23.11
N PRO A 458 3.00 -8.26 21.90
CA PRO A 458 3.56 -8.79 20.66
C PRO A 458 5.07 -8.57 20.58
N TYR A 459 5.78 -9.65 20.25
CA TYR A 459 7.21 -9.66 19.99
C TYR A 459 7.43 -10.02 18.52
N VAL A 460 8.04 -9.12 17.75
CA VAL A 460 8.14 -9.29 16.29
C VAL A 460 9.52 -8.89 15.78
N GLN A 461 9.92 -9.48 14.65
CA GLN A 461 11.12 -9.08 13.94
C GLN A 461 11.02 -7.65 13.42
N LEU A 462 12.11 -6.91 13.57
CA LEU A 462 12.27 -5.61 12.96
C LEU A 462 12.71 -5.75 11.50
N VAL A 463 12.07 -4.97 10.62
CA VAL A 463 12.38 -4.95 9.18
C VAL A 463 12.46 -3.50 8.72
N MET A 464 13.52 -3.12 8.01
CA MET A 464 13.65 -1.74 7.52
C MET A 464 12.67 -1.45 6.38
N GLY A 465 11.97 -0.32 6.44
CA GLY A 465 11.27 0.23 5.28
C GLY A 465 12.29 0.79 4.28
N VAL A 466 12.40 0.20 3.09
CA VAL A 466 13.43 0.56 2.10
C VAL A 466 12.89 1.30 0.87
N GLU A 467 11.57 1.34 0.71
CA GLU A 467 10.97 2.11 -0.37
C GLU A 467 11.00 3.60 -0.03
N SER A 468 11.99 4.29 -0.59
CA SER A 468 12.22 5.72 -0.41
C SER A 468 10.97 6.55 -0.64
N SER A 469 10.19 6.24 -1.67
CA SER A 469 9.03 7.03 -2.08
C SER A 469 7.90 7.08 -1.03
N LEU A 470 7.98 6.25 0.02
CA LEU A 470 7.04 6.20 1.15
C LEU A 470 7.48 7.07 2.35
N TYR A 471 8.68 7.65 2.31
CA TYR A 471 9.21 8.51 3.37
C TYR A 471 8.77 9.97 3.20
N THR A 472 8.46 10.60 4.33
CA THR A 472 8.01 12.01 4.41
C THR A 472 9.08 12.94 4.95
N ASP A 473 10.28 12.42 5.22
CA ASP A 473 11.41 13.17 5.73
C ASP A 473 12.02 14.03 4.62
N THR A 474 11.94 15.35 4.78
CA THR A 474 12.48 16.31 3.82
C THR A 474 13.87 16.82 4.19
N ASP A 475 14.36 16.49 5.38
CA ASP A 475 15.66 16.94 5.89
C ASP A 475 16.60 15.75 6.02
N MET A 476 17.48 15.60 5.02
CA MET A 476 18.51 14.55 4.96
C MET A 476 19.71 14.84 5.87
N ASN A 477 19.80 16.04 6.46
CA ASN A 477 20.93 16.45 7.31
C ASN A 477 20.71 16.16 8.79
N SER A 478 19.48 15.79 9.17
CA SER A 478 19.18 15.48 10.56
C SER A 478 19.66 14.05 10.88
N ALA A 479 20.71 13.95 11.69
CA ALA A 479 21.28 12.72 12.25
C ALA A 479 20.33 11.96 13.20
N ASN A 480 19.06 11.81 12.83
CA ASN A 480 17.96 11.33 13.64
C ASN A 480 17.85 9.78 13.67
N LEU A 481 18.92 9.04 13.34
CA LEU A 481 18.89 7.57 13.34
C LEU A 481 18.46 7.00 14.72
N PHE A 482 18.80 7.68 15.82
CA PHE A 482 18.41 7.30 17.18
C PHE A 482 16.91 7.45 17.50
N LYS A 483 16.12 8.00 16.58
CA LYS A 483 14.66 8.14 16.71
C LYS A 483 13.94 7.23 15.72
N ALA A 484 14.38 5.98 15.61
CA ALA A 484 13.68 4.97 14.84
C ALA A 484 12.35 4.60 15.51
N TYR A 485 11.30 4.48 14.71
CA TYR A 485 9.98 3.99 15.13
C TYR A 485 9.67 2.72 14.36
N ALA A 486 8.81 1.87 14.92
CA ALA A 486 8.26 0.72 14.22
C ALA A 486 6.74 0.78 14.16
N PHE A 487 6.18 0.38 13.02
CA PHE A 487 4.74 0.19 12.83
C PHE A 487 4.23 -1.02 13.63
N ARG A 488 3.04 -0.89 14.22
CA ARG A 488 2.35 -1.95 14.96
C ARG A 488 1.17 -2.47 14.14
N PRO A 489 1.01 -3.80 13.97
CA PRO A 489 1.75 -4.88 14.64
C PRO A 489 2.95 -5.45 13.86
N CYS A 490 3.33 -4.88 12.71
CA CYS A 490 4.20 -5.58 11.76
C CYS A 490 5.72 -5.43 11.98
N GLY A 491 6.18 -4.51 12.82
CA GLY A 491 7.62 -4.33 13.09
C GLY A 491 8.40 -3.60 12.00
N HIS A 492 7.75 -3.06 10.96
CA HIS A 492 8.44 -2.26 9.95
C HIS A 492 8.97 -0.95 10.54
N MET A 493 10.28 -0.74 10.40
CA MET A 493 10.99 0.44 10.87
C MET A 493 10.90 1.58 9.87
N ALA A 494 10.71 2.80 10.38
CA ALA A 494 10.85 4.04 9.64
C ALA A 494 11.14 5.20 10.60
N SER A 495 11.26 6.41 10.06
CA SER A 495 11.35 7.62 10.88
C SER A 495 10.04 7.86 11.64
N GLU A 496 10.13 8.60 12.75
CA GLU A 496 8.96 9.07 13.50
C GLU A 496 7.94 9.79 12.60
N LYS A 497 8.44 10.67 11.73
CA LYS A 497 7.66 11.48 10.79
C LYS A 497 6.85 10.60 9.84
N THR A 498 7.52 9.62 9.24
CA THR A 498 6.90 8.67 8.32
C THR A 498 5.89 7.77 9.03
N CYS A 499 6.21 7.26 10.23
CA CYS A 499 5.26 6.48 11.03
C CYS A 499 4.01 7.30 11.39
N LYS A 500 4.18 8.55 11.86
CA LYS A 500 3.06 9.44 12.21
C LYS A 500 2.20 9.80 11.01
N TYR A 501 2.81 10.07 9.85
CA TYR A 501 2.08 10.36 8.61
C TYR A 501 1.16 9.19 8.25
N TRP A 502 1.71 7.99 8.05
CA TRP A 502 0.94 6.83 7.59
C TRP A 502 -0.07 6.30 8.61
N SER A 503 0.14 6.60 9.90
CA SER A 503 -0.85 6.33 10.95
C SER A 503 -2.13 7.18 10.84
N ARG A 504 -2.08 8.31 10.12
CA ARG A 504 -3.20 9.26 9.95
C ARG A 504 -3.88 9.15 8.60
N ILE A 505 -3.30 8.39 7.66
CA ILE A 505 -3.83 8.20 6.32
C ILE A 505 -4.65 6.93 6.31
N MET A 506 -5.91 7.05 5.87
CA MET A 506 -6.86 5.96 5.86
C MET A 506 -7.08 5.49 4.42
N VAL A 507 -6.93 4.20 4.17
CA VAL A 507 -7.07 3.60 2.83
C VAL A 507 -8.20 2.57 2.78
N PRO A 508 -8.86 2.40 1.63
CA PRO A 508 -9.91 1.41 1.44
C PRO A 508 -9.39 -0.03 1.62
N GLN A 509 -10.17 -0.88 2.28
CA GLN A 509 -9.88 -2.29 2.45
C GLN A 509 -10.77 -3.14 1.52
N GLY A 510 -10.31 -3.39 0.29
CA GLY A 510 -11.04 -4.16 -0.71
C GLY A 510 -12.37 -3.51 -1.12
N THR A 511 -13.41 -4.31 -1.35
CA THR A 511 -14.75 -3.86 -1.78
C THR A 511 -15.66 -3.41 -0.61
N ALA A 512 -15.34 -3.76 0.62
CA ALA A 512 -16.12 -3.37 1.81
C ALA A 512 -15.83 -1.91 2.21
N GLN A 513 -16.80 -1.20 2.78
CA GLN A 513 -16.71 0.23 3.17
C GLN A 513 -15.73 0.53 4.33
N GLY A 514 -14.79 -0.37 4.65
CA GLY A 514 -13.81 -0.17 5.71
C GLY A 514 -12.65 0.70 5.26
N LEU A 515 -12.43 1.82 5.94
CA LEU A 515 -11.18 2.57 5.88
C LEU A 515 -10.31 2.18 7.06
N SER A 516 -9.03 1.93 6.83
CA SER A 516 -8.04 1.70 7.89
C SER A 516 -6.69 2.33 7.55
N SER A 517 -5.93 2.70 8.57
CA SER A 517 -4.52 3.00 8.40
C SER A 517 -3.75 1.70 8.25
N ILE A 518 -2.85 1.62 7.27
CA ILE A 518 -2.02 0.44 7.01
C ILE A 518 -0.53 0.80 7.10
N CYS A 519 0.31 -0.21 7.38
CA CYS A 519 1.73 -0.07 7.14
C CYS A 519 1.95 0.10 5.63
N PRO A 520 2.60 1.18 5.17
CA PRO A 520 2.78 1.41 3.73
C PRO A 520 3.77 0.40 3.10
N PHE A 521 4.57 -0.27 3.93
CA PHE A 521 5.59 -1.23 3.49
C PHE A 521 5.05 -2.65 3.33
N CYS A 522 4.05 -3.08 4.11
CA CYS A 522 3.48 -4.44 4.02
C CYS A 522 1.95 -4.51 3.98
N ALA A 523 1.25 -3.38 3.96
CA ALA A 523 -0.21 -3.27 3.93
C ALA A 523 -0.96 -3.90 5.13
N VAL A 524 -0.24 -4.38 6.15
CA VAL A 524 -0.86 -4.81 7.41
C VAL A 524 -1.58 -3.63 8.06
N THR A 525 -2.86 -3.82 8.41
CA THR A 525 -3.65 -2.83 9.15
C THR A 525 -2.98 -2.49 10.48
N LEU A 526 -2.82 -1.20 10.74
CA LEU A 526 -2.19 -0.70 11.95
C LEU A 526 -3.12 -0.80 13.16
N CYS A 527 -2.50 -0.91 14.34
CA CYS A 527 -3.22 -0.84 15.61
C CYS A 527 -3.88 0.55 15.77
N LYS A 528 -5.19 0.58 16.09
CA LYS A 528 -5.98 1.82 16.16
C LYS A 528 -5.52 2.80 17.25
N GLU A 529 -5.12 2.28 18.42
CA GLU A 529 -4.76 3.11 19.57
C GLU A 529 -3.31 3.57 19.53
N GLN A 530 -2.39 2.65 19.19
CA GLN A 530 -0.96 2.89 19.14
C GLN A 530 -0.38 2.29 17.86
N PRO A 531 -0.46 3.01 16.73
CA PRO A 531 -0.09 2.49 15.41
C PRO A 531 1.43 2.40 15.20
N CYS A 532 2.23 3.08 16.03
CA CYS A 532 3.68 2.99 16.02
C CYS A 532 4.25 3.05 17.45
N VAL A 533 5.50 2.62 17.60
CA VAL A 533 6.25 2.65 18.86
C VAL A 533 7.67 3.16 18.61
N LYS A 534 8.18 3.99 19.52
CA LYS A 534 9.58 4.43 19.50
C LYS A 534 10.46 3.24 19.89
N LEU A 535 11.53 3.00 19.14
CA LEU A 535 12.47 1.92 19.43
C LEU A 535 13.48 2.35 20.49
N ILE A 536 13.83 1.42 21.36
CA ILE A 536 14.79 1.59 22.44
C ILE A 536 15.84 0.49 22.27
N PHE A 537 17.02 0.89 21.80
CA PHE A 537 18.18 0.03 21.66
C PHE A 537 19.05 0.14 22.91
N GLN A 538 19.70 -0.95 23.29
CA GLN A 538 20.80 -0.91 24.24
C GLN A 538 22.07 -0.57 23.48
N GLU A 539 22.74 0.51 23.89
CA GLU A 539 24.05 0.88 23.35
C GLU A 539 25.10 -0.14 23.79
N GLY A 540 26.00 -0.49 22.87
CA GLY A 540 27.21 -1.22 23.23
C GLY A 540 28.15 -0.30 23.99
N VAL A 541 28.68 -0.78 25.12
CA VAL A 541 29.78 -0.12 25.85
C VAL A 541 31.05 -0.21 25.04
#